data_AF-A0A2R6XBF4-F1
#
_entry.id   AF-A0A2R6XBF4-F1
#
_cell.length_a   1.000
_cell.length_b   1.000
_cell.length_c   1.000
_cell.angle_alpha   90.00
_cell.angle_beta   90.00
_cell.angle_gamma   90.00
#
_symmetry.space_group_name_H-M   'P 1'
#
loop_
_entity.id
_entity.type
_entity.pdbx_description
1 polymer ?
#
loop_
_entity_poly.entity_id
_entity_poly.type
_entity_poly.pdbx_seq_one_letter_code
_entity_poly.pdbx_strand_id
1 'polypeptide(L)' 'MTVDNMKFENEFEVPVIDVAGIQSPDLKSISEQIAKASEEWGYLQIVNHGVDPSLMERTEKVYREFFHFPAEMNQNS' A
#
# COMPACT_ATOMS: atom_id res chain seq x y z
N MET A 1 1.29 -33.38 25.64
CA MET A 1 1.98 -33.20 24.35
C MET A 1 1.71 -31.78 23.92
N THR A 2 2.65 -30.89 24.20
CA THR A 2 2.61 -29.49 23.78
C THR A 2 2.91 -29.46 22.29
N VAL A 3 1.96 -29.02 21.48
CA VAL A 3 2.25 -28.65 20.09
C VAL A 3 2.90 -27.28 20.17
N ASP A 4 4.21 -27.29 19.98
CA ASP A 4 5.05 -26.10 19.99
C ASP A 4 4.51 -25.05 19.02
N ASN A 5 4.61 -23.80 19.46
CA ASN A 5 4.45 -22.59 18.69
C ASN A 5 4.95 -22.77 17.24
N MET A 6 4.02 -23.00 16.31
CA MET A 6 4.23 -22.62 14.92
C MET A 6 4.30 -21.08 14.91
N LYS A 7 5.51 -20.57 15.11
CA LYS A 7 5.87 -19.28 14.53
C LYS A 7 5.72 -19.47 13.02
N PHE A 8 4.60 -19.02 12.49
CA PHE A 8 4.58 -18.63 11.09
C PHE A 8 5.59 -17.48 11.01
N GLU A 9 6.84 -17.80 10.67
CA GLU A 9 7.72 -16.75 10.17
C GLU A 9 6.97 -16.15 8.99
N ASN A 10 6.78 -14.84 9.05
CA ASN A 10 5.87 -14.10 8.21
C ASN A 10 6.48 -14.06 6.79
N GLU A 11 6.40 -15.16 6.04
CA GLU A 11 6.93 -15.33 4.68
C GLU A 11 6.27 -14.38 3.65
N PHE A 12 5.34 -13.52 4.10
CA PHE A 12 4.55 -12.62 3.26
C PHE A 12 4.43 -11.20 3.85
N GLU A 13 5.45 -10.71 4.56
CA GLU A 13 5.47 -9.28 4.90
C GLU A 13 5.72 -8.42 3.66
N VAL A 14 4.67 -7.71 3.22
CA VAL A 14 4.74 -6.74 2.12
C VAL A 14 5.83 -5.71 2.43
N PRO A 15 6.77 -5.43 1.50
CA PRO A 15 7.82 -4.44 1.73
C PRO A 15 7.21 -3.08 2.04
N VAL A 16 7.53 -2.53 3.22
CA VAL A 16 7.15 -1.17 3.61
C VAL A 16 8.34 -0.25 3.41
N ILE A 17 8.17 0.79 2.60
CA ILE A 17 9.22 1.77 2.27
C ILE A 17 8.83 3.14 2.81
N ASP A 18 9.69 3.69 3.67
CA ASP A 18 9.57 5.06 4.14
C ASP A 18 10.17 6.03 3.11
N VAL A 19 9.35 6.95 2.61
CA VAL A 19 9.76 7.95 1.62
C VAL A 19 9.85 9.36 2.16
N ALA A 20 9.87 9.54 3.50
CA ALA A 20 10.02 10.86 4.12
C ALA A 20 11.26 11.62 3.59
N GLY A 21 12.33 10.89 3.24
CA GLY A 21 13.60 11.43 2.73
C GLY A 21 13.65 11.66 1.21
N ILE A 22 12.55 11.55 0.47
CA ILE A 22 12.59 11.58 -1.02
C ILE A 22 13.09 12.91 -1.60
N GLN A 23 13.03 14.02 -0.84
CA GLN A 23 13.56 15.33 -1.22
C GLN A 23 14.95 15.63 -0.62
N SER A 24 15.59 14.62 -0.04
CA SER A 24 16.89 14.73 0.63
C SER A 24 17.97 13.95 -0.16
N PRO A 25 19.24 13.97 0.29
CA PRO A 25 20.29 13.11 -0.27
C PRO A 25 19.96 11.60 -0.22
N ASP A 26 18.98 11.19 0.60
CA ASP A 26 18.55 9.79 0.76
C ASP A 26 17.74 9.26 -0.44
N LEU A 27 17.37 10.12 -1.40
CA LEU A 27 16.61 9.75 -2.60
C LEU A 27 17.19 8.53 -3.31
N LYS A 28 18.53 8.44 -3.41
CA LYS A 28 19.19 7.31 -4.06
C LYS A 28 18.88 5.99 -3.34
N SER A 29 19.04 5.95 -2.02
CA SER A 29 18.76 4.75 -1.23
C SER A 29 17.28 4.36 -1.29
N ILE A 30 16.38 5.34 -1.21
CA ILE A 30 14.94 5.11 -1.33
C ILE A 30 14.60 4.53 -2.71
N SER A 31 15.20 5.07 -3.79
CA SER A 31 14.99 4.56 -5.15
C SER A 31 15.48 3.12 -5.34
N GLU A 32 16.61 2.76 -4.73
CA GLU A 32 17.15 1.39 -4.75
C GLU A 32 16.24 0.42 -4.00
N GLN A 33 15.68 0.84 -2.85
CA GLN A 33 14.71 0.03 -2.11
C GLN A 33 13.42 -0.21 -2.92
N ILE A 34 12.90 0.83 -3.59
CA ILE A 34 11.71 0.71 -4.44
C ILE A 34 11.99 -0.24 -5.62
N ALA A 35 13.14 -0.08 -6.29
CA ALA A 35 13.51 -0.94 -7.41
C ALA A 35 13.61 -2.41 -6.97
N LYS A 36 14.32 -2.67 -5.87
CA LYS A 36 14.47 -4.02 -5.32
C LYS A 36 13.13 -4.64 -4.93
N ALA A 37 12.28 -3.92 -4.19
CA ALA A 37 10.97 -4.41 -3.81
C ALA A 37 10.07 -4.69 -5.03
N SER A 38 10.15 -3.84 -6.05
CA SER A 38 9.40 -4.03 -7.31
C SER A 38 9.87 -5.27 -8.07
N GLU A 39 11.18 -5.54 -8.11
CA GLU A 39 11.76 -6.72 -8.78
C GLU A 39 11.46 -8.03 -8.03
N GLU A 40 11.55 -8.01 -6.70
CA GLU A 40 11.39 -9.21 -5.87
C GLU A 40 9.91 -9.54 -5.57
N TRP A 41 9.07 -8.53 -5.34
CA TRP A 41 7.68 -8.70 -4.90
C TRP A 41 6.65 -8.32 -5.96
N GLY A 42 6.97 -7.39 -6.86
CA GLY A 42 6.01 -6.82 -7.82
C GLY A 42 4.99 -5.84 -7.19
N TYR A 43 4.98 -5.70 -5.86
CA TYR A 43 4.17 -4.75 -5.11
C TYR A 43 4.86 -4.37 -3.80
N LEU A 44 4.53 -3.19 -3.28
CA LEU A 44 5.10 -2.62 -2.06
C LEU A 44 4.14 -1.62 -1.41
N GLN A 45 4.34 -1.35 -0.13
CA GLN A 45 3.64 -0.32 0.62
C GLN A 45 4.56 0.88 0.85
N ILE A 46 4.05 2.08 0.61
CA ILE A 46 4.78 3.33 0.88
C ILE A 46 4.19 4.01 2.11
N VAL A 47 5.03 4.51 3.01
CA VAL A 47 4.65 5.33 4.17
C VAL A 47 5.35 6.68 4.15
N ASN A 48 4.80 7.67 4.86
CA ASN A 48 5.31 9.04 4.89
C ASN A 48 5.44 9.70 3.50
N HIS A 49 4.54 9.35 2.56
CA HIS A 49 4.47 9.89 1.20
C HIS A 49 4.02 11.37 1.14
N GLY A 50 3.67 11.98 2.28
CA GLY A 50 3.25 13.39 2.35
C GLY A 50 1.82 13.65 1.83
N VAL A 51 1.04 12.61 1.55
CA VAL A 51 -0.39 12.77 1.23
C VAL A 51 -1.14 12.98 2.53
N ASP A 52 -1.99 14.00 2.56
CA ASP A 52 -2.83 14.34 3.70
C ASP A 52 -3.76 13.16 4.07
N PRO A 53 -3.73 12.67 5.33
CA PRO A 53 -4.60 11.57 5.76
C PRO A 53 -6.09 11.86 5.57
N SER A 54 -6.53 13.11 5.73
CA SER A 54 -7.91 13.53 5.50
C SER A 54 -8.31 13.42 4.03
N LEU A 55 -7.36 13.61 3.10
CA LEU A 55 -7.61 13.40 1.67
C LEU A 55 -7.82 11.92 1.37
N MET A 56 -7.02 11.04 1.96
CA MET A 56 -7.21 9.59 1.82
C MET A 56 -8.57 9.15 2.36
N GLU A 57 -8.97 9.63 3.54
CA GLU A 57 -10.29 9.33 4.13
C GLU A 57 -11.46 9.80 3.24
N ARG A 58 -11.39 11.05 2.73
CA ARG A 58 -12.42 11.56 1.81
C ARG A 58 -12.48 10.75 0.51
N THR A 59 -11.32 10.34 -0.01
CA THR A 59 -11.23 9.54 -1.24
C THR A 59 -11.84 8.17 -1.03
N GLU A 60 -11.53 7.52 0.10
CA GLU A 60 -12.14 6.25 0.49
C GLU A 60 -13.66 6.37 0.60
N LYS A 61 -14.15 7.43 1.25
CA LYS A 61 -15.58 7.70 1.39
C LYS A 61 -16.27 7.82 0.03
N VAL A 62 -15.74 8.63 -0.88
CA VAL A 62 -16.30 8.81 -2.23
C VAL A 62 -16.25 7.51 -3.03
N TYR A 63 -15.14 6.77 -2.98
CA TYR A 63 -15.02 5.45 -3.63
C TYR A 63 -16.10 4.48 -3.11
N ARG A 64 -16.27 4.40 -1.79
CA ARG A 64 -17.32 3.57 -1.19
C ARG A 64 -18.71 4.02 -1.65
N GLU A 65 -19.03 5.31 -1.62
CA GLU A 65 -20.33 5.82 -2.07
C GLU A 65 -20.60 5.49 -3.55
N PHE A 66 -19.60 5.61 -4.41
CA PHE A 66 -19.70 5.31 -5.84
C PHE A 66 -19.93 3.82 -6.12
N PHE A 67 -19.19 2.92 -5.48
CA PHE A 67 -19.32 1.47 -5.71
C PHE A 67 -20.43 0.80 -4.87
N HIS A 68 -20.93 1.47 -3.83
CA HIS A 68 -22.18 1.07 -3.16
C HIS A 68 -23.43 1.53 -3.93
N PHE A 69 -23.29 2.38 -4.95
CA PHE A 69 -24.35 2.57 -5.94
C PHE A 69 -24.46 1.27 -6.76
N PRO A 70 -25.64 0.62 -6.82
CA PRO A 70 -25.78 -0.63 -7.55
C PRO A 70 -25.42 -0.45 -9.02
N ALA A 71 -24.88 -1.50 -9.64
CA ALA A 71 -24.49 -1.60 -11.06
C ALA A 71 -25.62 -1.32 -12.08
N GLU A 72 -26.77 -0.81 -11.64
CA GLU A 72 -27.97 -0.54 -12.44
C GLU A 72 -27.90 0.76 -13.26
N MET A 73 -26.77 1.47 -13.27
CA MET A 73 -26.49 2.51 -14.27
C MET A 73 -25.78 1.98 -15.54
N ASN A 74 -25.73 0.65 -15.74
CA ASN A 74 -25.29 0.03 -17.00
C ASN A 74 -26.40 -0.83 -17.66
N GLN A 75 -27.62 -0.31 -17.80
CA GLN A 75 -28.65 -0.86 -18.70
C GLN A 75 -29.59 0.27 -19.18
N ASN A 76 -29.09 1.21 -20.01
CA ASN A 76 -29.91 1.91 -21.00
C ASN A 76 -29.05 2.76 -21.94
N SER A 77 -28.68 2.19 -23.09
CA SER A 77 -28.61 2.84 -24.41
C SER A 77 -28.46 1.78 -25.48
#